data_AF-A0A924IZ03-F1
#
_entry.id   AF-A0A924IZ03-F1
#
_cell.length_a   1.000
_cell.length_b   1.000
_cell.length_c   1.000
_cell.angle_alpha   90.00
_cell.angle_beta   90.00
_cell.angle_gamma   90.00
#
_symmetry.space_group_name_H-M   'P 1'
#
loop_
_entity.id
_entity.type
_entity.pdbx_description
1 polymer ?
#
loop_
_entity_poly.entity_id
_entity_poly.type
_entity_poly.pdbx_seq_one_letter_code
_entity_poly.pdbx_strand_id
1 'polypeptide(L)'
;MKILSFLFLTVFSLNFAQTKSSTKDNLKEKVENELKSGDAQFISFGIAMKDFKKFKEKIGVGLKTGGCLVTSTLSKKAIKNNKNLAKYLSEKYGEN
;
A
#
# COMPACT_ATOMS: atom_id res chain seq x y z
N MET A 1 19.19 -18.58 49.37
CA MET A 1 18.00 -18.45 48.50
C MET A 1 18.08 -17.15 47.69
N LYS A 2 18.80 -17.11 46.54
CA LYS A 2 18.89 -15.90 45.70
C LYS A 2 18.98 -16.16 44.19
N ILE A 3 18.89 -17.42 43.73
CA ILE A 3 19.15 -17.78 42.32
C ILE A 3 17.87 -18.07 41.54
N LEU A 4 16.72 -18.20 42.22
CA LEU A 4 15.46 -18.62 41.59
C LEU A 4 14.64 -17.47 40.97
N SER A 5 15.12 -16.22 41.07
CA SER A 5 14.33 -15.04 40.65
C SER A 5 14.65 -14.51 39.24
N PHE A 6 15.65 -15.06 38.54
CA PHE A 6 16.15 -14.47 37.29
C PHE A 6 15.62 -15.13 36.01
N LEU A 7 14.83 -16.21 36.10
CA LEU A 7 14.39 -16.98 34.93
C LEU A 7 13.02 -16.57 34.36
N PHE A 8 12.33 -15.60 34.95
CA PHE A 8 10.96 -15.26 34.56
C PHE A 8 10.83 -14.06 33.59
N LEU A 9 11.94 -13.40 33.21
CA LEU A 9 11.92 -12.12 32.49
C LEU A 9 12.15 -12.21 30.97
N THR A 10 12.35 -13.40 30.40
CA THR A 10 12.74 -13.55 28.97
C THR A 10 11.61 -13.96 28.02
N VAL A 11 10.37 -14.17 28.50
CA VAL A 11 9.32 -14.81 27.67
C VAL A 11 8.36 -13.82 26.97
N PHE A 12 8.41 -12.51 27.27
CA PHE A 12 7.44 -11.55 26.72
C PHE A 12 7.88 -10.79 25.45
N SER A 13 9.09 -10.99 24.94
CA SER A 13 9.66 -10.09 23.91
C SER A 13 9.41 -10.48 22.45
N LEU A 14 8.76 -11.61 22.14
CA LEU A 14 8.84 -12.19 20.78
C LEU A 14 7.59 -12.08 19.89
N ASN A 15 6.45 -11.58 20.36
CA ASN A 15 5.20 -11.67 19.59
C ASN A 15 4.87 -10.46 18.69
N PHE A 16 5.69 -9.39 18.65
CA PHE A 16 5.34 -8.15 17.92
C PHE A 16 6.00 -7.97 16.53
N ALA A 17 6.84 -8.91 16.06
CA ALA A 17 7.66 -8.70 14.86
C ALA A 17 7.08 -9.26 13.54
N GLN A 18 6.15 -10.23 13.57
CA GLN A 18 5.77 -10.98 12.35
C GLN A 18 4.58 -10.40 11.55
N THR A 19 3.76 -9.53 12.12
CA THR A 19 2.54 -9.02 11.45
C THR A 19 2.82 -8.00 10.34
N LYS A 20 3.88 -7.20 10.49
CA LYS A 20 4.23 -6.12 9.57
C LYS A 20 4.81 -6.63 8.25
N SER A 21 5.55 -7.75 8.27
CA SER A 21 6.12 -8.36 7.06
C SER A 21 5.03 -9.04 6.22
N SER A 22 4.25 -9.93 6.81
CA SER A 22 3.18 -10.64 6.08
C SER A 22 2.18 -9.69 5.43
N THR A 23 1.79 -8.61 6.12
CA THR A 23 0.89 -7.58 5.54
C THR A 23 1.55 -6.82 4.38
N LYS A 24 2.87 -6.60 4.43
CA LYS A 24 3.62 -5.94 3.37
C LYS A 24 3.72 -6.84 2.13
N ASP A 25 3.96 -8.14 2.32
CA ASP A 25 4.12 -9.11 1.24
C ASP A 25 2.80 -9.33 0.50
N ASN A 26 1.69 -9.51 1.22
CA ASN A 26 0.34 -9.58 0.65
C ASN A 26 -0.02 -8.30 -0.14
N LEU A 27 0.43 -7.13 0.33
CA LEU A 27 0.18 -5.87 -0.36
C LEU A 27 0.95 -5.80 -1.68
N LYS A 28 2.22 -6.20 -1.68
CA LYS A 28 3.06 -6.22 -2.89
C LYS A 28 2.48 -7.16 -3.93
N GLU A 29 2.13 -8.38 -3.53
CA GLU A 29 1.51 -9.38 -4.41
C GLU A 29 0.22 -8.84 -5.04
N LYS A 30 -0.65 -8.22 -4.23
CA LYS A 30 -1.88 -7.60 -4.74
C LYS A 30 -1.59 -6.54 -5.80
N VAL A 31 -0.66 -5.62 -5.55
CA VAL A 31 -0.33 -4.55 -6.51
C VAL A 31 0.32 -5.13 -7.77
N GLU A 32 1.14 -6.17 -7.65
CA GLU A 32 1.74 -6.85 -8.80
C GLU A 32 0.71 -7.55 -9.67
N ASN A 33 -0.28 -8.18 -9.06
CA ASN A 33 -1.40 -8.78 -9.79
C ASN A 33 -2.25 -7.70 -10.50
N GLU A 34 -2.49 -6.56 -9.85
CA GLU A 34 -3.16 -5.40 -10.45
C GLU A 34 -2.34 -4.79 -11.61
N LEU A 35 -1.00 -4.78 -11.53
CA LEU A 35 -0.13 -4.34 -12.62
C LEU A 35 -0.19 -5.30 -13.82
N LYS A 36 -0.11 -6.62 -13.57
CA LYS A 36 -0.17 -7.65 -14.62
C LYS A 36 -1.52 -7.66 -15.37
N SER A 37 -2.61 -7.44 -14.64
CA SER A 37 -3.96 -7.33 -15.22
C SER A 37 -4.23 -5.99 -15.90
N GLY A 38 -3.40 -4.97 -15.67
CA GLY A 38 -3.62 -3.62 -16.16
C GLY A 38 -4.65 -2.81 -15.35
N ASP A 39 -5.06 -3.33 -14.20
CA ASP A 39 -6.06 -2.74 -13.31
C ASP A 39 -5.47 -1.78 -12.26
N ALA A 40 -4.13 -1.72 -12.13
CA ALA A 40 -3.46 -0.80 -11.23
C ALA A 40 -3.74 0.66 -11.62
N GLN A 41 -4.57 1.35 -10.83
CA GLN A 41 -5.01 2.71 -11.12
C GLN A 41 -5.02 3.55 -9.84
N PHE A 42 -4.47 4.77 -9.91
CA PHE A 42 -4.78 5.80 -8.94
C PHE A 42 -6.24 6.21 -9.08
N ILE A 43 -6.89 6.60 -7.99
CA ILE A 43 -8.27 7.04 -7.99
C ILE A 43 -8.30 8.53 -7.67
N SER A 44 -8.84 9.34 -8.59
CA SER A 44 -9.17 10.75 -8.36
C SER A 44 -10.66 10.98 -8.52
N PHE A 45 -11.13 12.14 -8.07
CA PHE A 45 -12.51 12.58 -8.25
C PHE A 45 -12.52 14.01 -8.78
N GLY A 46 -13.58 14.36 -9.52
CA GLY A 46 -13.71 15.69 -10.12
C GLY A 46 -12.91 15.83 -11.41
N ILE A 47 -12.32 16.99 -11.64
CA ILE A 47 -11.60 17.30 -12.89
C ILE A 47 -10.22 16.65 -12.84
N ALA A 48 -9.93 15.75 -13.79
CA ALA A 48 -8.59 15.21 -13.98
C ALA A 48 -7.68 16.31 -14.52
N MET A 49 -6.73 16.79 -13.71
CA MET A 49 -5.86 17.91 -14.07
C MET A 49 -4.68 17.54 -14.99
N LYS A 50 -4.41 16.25 -15.23
CA LYS A 50 -3.19 15.82 -15.93
C LYS A 50 -3.40 14.55 -16.74
N ASP A 51 -2.78 14.49 -17.91
CA ASP A 51 -2.73 13.28 -18.74
C ASP A 51 -1.83 12.22 -18.12
N PHE A 52 -2.41 11.04 -17.83
CA PHE A 52 -1.71 9.88 -17.26
C PHE A 52 -1.24 8.88 -18.32
N LYS A 53 -1.48 9.11 -19.62
CA LYS A 53 -1.14 8.16 -20.69
C LYS A 53 0.33 7.76 -20.68
N LYS A 54 1.25 8.73 -20.68
CA LYS A 54 2.70 8.47 -20.64
C LYS A 54 3.13 7.73 -19.37
N PHE A 55 2.49 8.02 -18.24
CA PHE A 55 2.78 7.34 -16.97
C PHE A 55 2.32 5.87 -17.02
N LYS A 56 1.12 5.63 -17.57
CA LYS A 56 0.58 4.28 -17.80
C LYS A 56 1.46 3.47 -18.75
N GLU A 57 1.92 4.06 -19.85
CA GLU A 57 2.80 3.39 -20.81
C GLU A 57 4.14 2.98 -20.21
N LYS A 58 4.73 3.82 -19.34
CA LYS A 58 6.04 3.55 -18.73
C LYS A 58 5.99 2.64 -17.51
N ILE A 59 4.98 2.83 -16.66
CA ILE A 59 4.92 2.22 -15.30
C ILE A 59 3.81 1.17 -15.19
N GLY A 60 2.89 1.10 -16.16
CA GLY A 60 1.74 0.21 -16.12
C GLY A 60 0.60 0.67 -15.22
N VAL A 61 0.71 1.88 -14.63
CA VAL A 61 -0.28 2.42 -13.69
C VAL A 61 -1.10 3.54 -14.31
N GLY A 62 -2.43 3.40 -14.28
CA GLY A 62 -3.36 4.39 -14.81
C GLY A 62 -3.92 5.37 -13.77
N LEU A 63 -4.85 6.20 -14.22
CA LEU A 63 -5.72 7.04 -13.39
C LEU A 63 -7.18 6.73 -13.70
N LYS A 64 -7.95 6.41 -12.66
CA LYS A 64 -9.40 6.34 -12.67
C LYS A 64 -9.96 7.61 -12.09
N THR A 65 -10.74 8.35 -12.88
CA THR A 65 -11.40 9.57 -12.40
C THR A 65 -12.89 9.30 -12.21
N GLY A 66 -13.36 9.46 -10.97
CA GLY A 66 -14.77 9.45 -10.62
C GLY A 66 -15.40 10.84 -10.70
N GLY A 67 -16.73 10.90 -10.67
CA GLY A 67 -17.48 12.16 -10.67
C GLY A 67 -17.30 12.99 -9.39
N CYS A 68 -17.98 14.14 -9.34
CA CYS A 68 -17.86 15.12 -8.24
C CYS A 68 -18.58 14.70 -6.94
N LEU A 69 -19.50 13.74 -7.01
CA LEU A 69 -20.20 13.23 -5.84
C LEU A 69 -19.37 12.15 -5.15
N VAL A 70 -18.63 12.56 -4.12
CA VAL A 70 -17.70 11.69 -3.38
C VAL A 70 -18.27 11.43 -1.99
N THR A 71 -18.62 10.18 -1.72
CA THR A 71 -18.98 9.75 -0.37
C THR A 71 -17.73 9.55 0.49
N SER A 72 -17.90 9.60 1.82
CA SER A 72 -16.81 9.32 2.76
C SER A 72 -16.19 7.93 2.54
N THR A 73 -16.99 6.92 2.21
CA THR A 73 -16.54 5.56 1.89
C THR A 73 -15.69 5.52 0.62
N LEU A 74 -16.12 6.20 -0.44
CA LEU A 74 -15.35 6.29 -1.69
C LEU A 74 -14.02 7.02 -1.48
N SER A 75 -14.03 8.12 -0.73
CA SER A 75 -12.82 8.85 -0.37
C SER A 75 -11.83 7.97 0.40
N LYS A 76 -12.29 7.25 1.44
CA LYS A 76 -11.44 6.32 2.20
C LYS A 76 -10.84 5.22 1.33
N LYS A 77 -11.62 4.65 0.41
CA LYS A 77 -11.15 3.63 -0.54
C LYS A 77 -10.07 4.19 -1.45
N ALA A 78 -10.28 5.38 -2.03
CA ALA A 78 -9.31 6.05 -2.88
C ALA A 78 -8.00 6.35 -2.13
N ILE A 79 -8.09 6.90 -0.92
CA ILE A 79 -6.92 7.20 -0.08
C ILE A 79 -6.12 5.92 0.21
N LYS A 80 -6.78 4.84 0.64
CA LYS A 80 -6.11 3.57 0.94
C LYS A 80 -5.42 3.00 -0.30
N ASN A 81 -6.13 2.95 -1.43
CA ASN A 81 -5.59 2.50 -2.71
C ASN A 81 -4.36 3.32 -3.12
N ASN A 82 -4.49 4.64 -3.16
CA ASN A 82 -3.45 5.52 -3.66
C ASN A 82 -2.20 5.49 -2.76
N LYS A 83 -2.37 5.43 -1.43
CA LYS A 83 -1.23 5.27 -0.50
C LYS A 83 -0.50 3.95 -0.71
N ASN A 84 -1.24 2.87 -0.89
CA ASN A 84 -0.67 1.55 -1.14
C ASN A 84 0.12 1.51 -2.45
N LEU A 85 -0.46 2.04 -3.52
CA LEU A 85 0.16 2.08 -4.84
C LEU A 85 1.39 2.99 -4.84
N ALA A 86 1.28 4.19 -4.25
CA ALA A 86 2.41 5.10 -4.11
C ALA A 86 3.56 4.45 -3.33
N LYS A 87 3.27 3.80 -2.20
CA LYS A 87 4.28 3.10 -1.41
C LYS A 87 4.98 2.00 -2.23
N TYR A 88 4.23 1.16 -2.93
CA TYR A 88 4.81 0.11 -3.78
C TYR A 88 5.72 0.72 -4.86
N LEU A 89 5.24 1.74 -5.57
CA LEU A 89 6.00 2.39 -6.64
C LEU A 89 7.25 3.08 -6.13
N SER A 90 7.19 3.75 -4.97
CA SER A 90 8.37 4.34 -4.34
C SER A 90 9.39 3.28 -3.92
N GLU A 91 8.95 2.16 -3.33
CA GLU A 91 9.86 1.07 -2.97
C GLU A 91 10.52 0.40 -4.19
N LYS A 92 9.85 0.40 -5.35
CA LYS A 92 10.31 -0.29 -6.55
C LYS A 92 11.13 0.59 -7.50
N TYR A 93 10.75 1.87 -7.62
CA TYR A 93 11.27 2.78 -8.63
C TYR A 93 11.83 4.09 -8.05
N GLY A 94 11.66 4.34 -6.76
CA GLY A 94 12.27 5.50 -6.11
C GLY A 94 13.78 5.27 -6.00
N GLU A 95 14.58 6.16 -6.60
CA GLU A 95 15.96 6.32 -6.18
C GLU A 95 15.96 6.92 -4.76
N ASN A 96 16.72 6.32 -3.85
CA ASN A 96 16.95 6.90 -2.53
C ASN A 96 17.99 8.02 -2.62
#